data_AF-A0A0F9RHU9-F1
#
_entry.id   AF-A0A0F9RHU9-F1
#
_cell.length_a   1.000
_cell.length_b   1.000
_cell.length_c   1.000
_cell.angle_alpha   90.00
_cell.angle_beta   90.00
_cell.angle_gamma   90.00
#
_symmetry.space_group_name_H-M   'P 1'
#
loop_
_entity.id
_entity.type
_entity.pdbx_description
1 polymer ?
#
loop_
_entity_poly.entity_id
_entity_poly.type
_entity_poly.pdbx_seq_one_letter_code
_entity_poly.pdbx_strand_id
1 'polypeptide(L)'
;MPTVYTHIKPFQKRAINFLQQESGRLGAAGSIHGTISELTRRQDFFKELQAFLGLSIMSDQGSYLAARAADVATALAEAHAEKAMLESILKMLNPCRACYGQGDIRTHTDQSESYLTQCGGCGGTGVYKGDA
;
A
#
# COMPACT_ATOMS: atom_id res chain seq x y z
N MET A 1 -25.36 -6.51 27.25
CA MET A 1 -26.13 -6.43 25.99
C MET A 1 -25.19 -6.72 24.83
N PRO A 2 -25.45 -7.71 23.96
CA PRO A 2 -24.55 -8.03 22.85
C PRO A 2 -24.93 -7.23 21.61
N THR A 3 -24.02 -6.39 21.12
CA THR A 3 -24.19 -5.63 19.89
C THR A 3 -23.55 -6.41 18.74
N VAL A 4 -24.31 -6.73 17.69
CA VAL A 4 -23.79 -7.44 16.51
C VAL A 4 -23.40 -6.41 15.45
N TYR A 5 -22.12 -6.36 15.09
CA TYR A 5 -21.54 -5.39 14.14
C TYR A 5 -20.94 -6.13 12.94
N THR A 6 -21.18 -5.67 11.71
CA THR A 6 -20.21 -5.64 10.58
C THR A 6 -20.88 -5.21 9.28
N HIS A 7 -20.41 -4.15 8.62
CA HIS A 7 -20.98 -3.73 7.33
C HIS A 7 -19.97 -3.30 6.26
N ILE A 8 -18.72 -3.77 6.30
CA ILE A 8 -17.87 -3.61 5.11
C ILE A 8 -18.27 -4.68 4.09
N LYS A 9 -18.48 -4.29 2.82
CA LYS A 9 -18.79 -5.28 1.77
C LYS A 9 -17.68 -6.34 1.78
N PRO A 10 -17.99 -7.64 1.86
CA PRO A 10 -16.96 -8.68 1.98
C PRO A 10 -15.90 -8.61 0.88
N PHE A 11 -16.31 -8.30 -0.35
CA PHE A 11 -15.38 -8.09 -1.46
C PHE A 11 -14.51 -6.84 -1.28
N GLN A 12 -15.07 -5.73 -0.81
CA GLN A 12 -14.33 -4.49 -0.57
C GLN A 12 -13.31 -4.66 0.55
N LYS A 13 -13.64 -5.41 1.61
CA LYS A 13 -12.66 -5.84 2.62
C LYS A 13 -11.50 -6.60 1.99
N ARG A 14 -11.84 -7.58 1.14
CA ARG A 14 -10.85 -8.42 0.47
C ARG A 14 -9.99 -7.59 -0.48
N ALA A 15 -10.57 -6.62 -1.20
CA ALA A 15 -9.84 -5.72 -2.08
C ALA A 15 -8.91 -4.77 -1.30
N ILE A 16 -9.37 -4.16 -0.20
CA ILE A 16 -8.53 -3.37 0.71
C ILE A 16 -7.36 -4.20 1.20
N ASN A 17 -7.63 -5.41 1.68
CA ASN A 17 -6.59 -6.31 2.21
C ASN A 17 -5.58 -6.71 1.13
N PHE A 18 -6.08 -7.04 -0.06
CA PHE A 18 -5.24 -7.41 -1.20
C PHE A 18 -4.33 -6.25 -1.61
N LEU A 19 -4.89 -5.05 -1.77
CA LEU A 19 -4.12 -3.87 -2.19
C LEU A 19 -3.14 -3.39 -1.11
N GLN A 20 -3.45 -3.58 0.18
CA GLN A 20 -2.52 -3.35 1.29
C GLN A 20 -1.35 -4.33 1.26
N GLN A 21 -1.61 -5.59 0.93
CA GLN A 21 -0.56 -6.59 0.77
C GLN A 21 0.36 -6.25 -0.40
N GLU A 22 -0.19 -5.90 -1.55
CA GLU A 22 0.61 -5.52 -2.72
C GLU A 22 1.42 -4.22 -2.47
N SER A 23 0.81 -3.21 -1.85
CA SER A 23 1.53 -1.99 -1.43
C SER A 23 2.66 -2.30 -0.43
N GLY A 24 2.43 -3.24 0.49
CA GLY A 24 3.43 -3.72 1.46
C GLY A 24 4.57 -4.51 0.82
N ARG A 25 4.30 -5.30 -0.24
CA ARG A 25 5.32 -6.04 -1.00
C ARG A 25 6.26 -5.10 -1.76
N LEU A 26 5.74 -4.00 -2.31
CA LEU A 26 6.59 -2.95 -2.88
C LEU A 26 7.49 -2.32 -1.80
N GLY A 27 6.98 -2.20 -0.58
CA GLY A 27 7.72 -1.77 0.60
C GLY A 27 8.14 -0.30 0.53
N ALA A 28 8.91 0.17 1.50
CA ALA A 28 9.51 1.51 1.48
C ALA A 28 11.02 1.42 1.25
N ALA A 29 11.63 2.54 0.86
CA ALA A 29 13.08 2.69 0.90
C ALA A 29 13.58 2.35 2.33
N GLY A 30 14.49 1.40 2.44
CA GLY A 30 15.02 0.91 3.73
C GLY A 30 14.30 -0.29 4.35
N SER A 31 13.17 -0.76 3.78
CA SER A 31 12.54 -2.01 4.22
C SER A 31 13.40 -3.23 3.83
N ILE A 32 13.57 -4.22 4.71
CA ILE A 32 14.55 -5.31 4.48
C ILE A 32 14.12 -6.27 3.35
N HIS A 33 12.86 -6.23 2.91
CA HIS A 33 12.28 -7.18 1.93
C HIS A 33 11.34 -6.55 0.88
N GLY A 34 11.37 -5.23 0.70
CA GLY A 34 10.54 -4.55 -0.31
C GLY A 34 11.23 -4.41 -1.67
N THR A 35 10.46 -4.57 -2.75
CA THR A 35 10.95 -4.40 -4.13
C THR A 35 11.70 -3.08 -4.32
N ILE A 36 11.17 -1.98 -3.77
CA ILE A 36 11.80 -0.65 -3.85
C ILE A 36 13.17 -0.64 -3.16
N SER A 37 13.30 -1.30 -2.01
CA SER A 37 14.54 -1.35 -1.25
C SER A 37 15.62 -2.19 -1.96
N GLU A 38 15.22 -3.32 -2.53
CA GLU A 38 16.13 -4.15 -3.34
C GLU A 38 16.63 -3.39 -4.57
N LEU A 39 15.73 -2.73 -5.30
CA LEU A 39 16.08 -1.91 -6.45
C LEU A 39 17.00 -0.73 -6.08
N THR A 40 16.76 -0.10 -4.92
CA THR A 40 17.63 0.96 -4.40
C THR A 40 19.05 0.44 -4.14
N ARG A 41 19.18 -0.72 -3.45
CA ARG A 41 20.51 -1.33 -3.20
C ARG A 41 21.22 -1.73 -4.49
N ARG A 42 20.50 -2.23 -5.49
CA ARG A 42 21.06 -2.53 -6.82
C ARG A 42 21.52 -1.26 -7.52
N GLN A 43 20.76 -0.16 -7.41
CA GLN A 43 21.15 1.13 -7.97
C GLN A 43 22.46 1.64 -7.32
N ASP A 44 22.56 1.55 -5.99
CA ASP A 44 23.75 1.99 -5.27
C ASP A 44 24.96 1.09 -5.58
N PHE A 45 24.76 -0.23 -5.69
CA PHE A 45 25.80 -1.15 -6.16
C PHE A 45 26.35 -0.74 -7.53
N PHE A 46 25.49 -0.41 -8.51
CA PHE A 46 25.97 0.01 -9.82
C PHE A 46 26.70 1.34 -9.79
N LYS A 47 26.28 2.30 -8.94
CA LYS A 47 27.01 3.57 -8.74
C LYS A 47 28.40 3.32 -8.15
N GLU A 48 28.49 2.50 -7.10
CA GLU A 48 29.76 2.15 -6.46
C GLU A 48 30.67 1.39 -7.42
N LEU A 49 30.12 0.44 -8.18
CA LEU A 49 30.86 -0.33 -9.17
C LEU A 49 31.41 0.57 -10.29
N GLN A 50 30.61 1.51 -10.80
CA GLN A 50 31.08 2.49 -11.79
C GLN A 50 32.18 3.40 -11.23
N ALA A 51 32.02 3.87 -9.99
CA ALA A 51 33.04 4.69 -9.33
C ALA A 51 34.34 3.92 -9.09
N PHE A 52 34.25 2.64 -8.70
CA PHE A 52 35.40 1.76 -8.47
C PHE A 52 36.15 1.45 -9.77
N LEU A 53 35.43 1.16 -10.86
CA LEU A 53 36.04 0.83 -12.14
C LEU A 53 36.61 2.06 -12.87
N GLY A 54 36.04 3.26 -12.67
CA GLY A 54 36.58 4.51 -13.20
C GLY A 54 36.88 4.46 -14.72
N LEU A 55 38.04 4.98 -15.12
CA LEU A 55 38.51 4.99 -16.52
C LEU A 55 39.06 3.63 -17.00
N SER A 56 39.13 2.61 -16.13
CA SER A 56 39.76 1.32 -16.45
C SER A 56 38.84 0.36 -17.22
N ILE A 57 37.58 0.76 -17.43
CA ILE A 57 36.60 -0.06 -18.11
C ILE A 57 36.71 0.09 -19.64
N MET A 58 36.67 -1.03 -20.36
CA MET A 58 36.55 -0.97 -21.82
C MET A 58 35.19 -0.40 -22.23
N SER A 59 35.10 0.25 -23.39
CA SER A 59 33.87 0.93 -23.87
C SER A 59 32.62 0.05 -23.78
N ASP A 60 32.75 -1.23 -24.14
CA ASP A 60 31.62 -2.16 -24.24
C ASP A 60 31.16 -2.63 -22.86
N GLN A 61 32.10 -2.83 -21.95
CA GLN A 61 31.83 -3.17 -20.54
C GLN A 61 31.18 -1.98 -19.82
N GLY A 62 31.68 -0.76 -20.06
CA GLY A 62 31.07 0.49 -19.56
C GLY A 62 29.65 0.68 -20.08
N SER A 63 29.43 0.46 -21.38
CA SER A 63 28.11 0.55 -22.00
C SER A 63 27.14 -0.49 -21.43
N TYR A 64 27.60 -1.73 -21.22
CA TYR A 64 26.80 -2.77 -20.59
C TYR A 64 26.37 -2.41 -19.16
N LEU A 65 27.30 -1.95 -18.32
CA LEU A 65 26.98 -1.54 -16.95
C LEU A 65 26.05 -0.33 -16.91
N ALA A 66 26.22 0.64 -17.82
CA ALA A 66 25.34 1.79 -17.94
C ALA A 66 23.91 1.38 -18.30
N ALA A 67 23.75 0.44 -19.26
CA ALA A 67 22.44 -0.09 -19.62
C ALA A 67 21.77 -0.79 -18.42
N ARG A 68 22.51 -1.63 -17.68
CA ARG A 68 21.97 -2.30 -16.47
C ARG A 68 21.57 -1.32 -15.37
N ALA A 69 22.36 -0.26 -15.16
CA ALA A 69 22.00 0.79 -14.20
C ALA A 69 20.73 1.54 -14.61
N ALA A 70 20.54 1.79 -15.92
CA ALA A 70 19.35 2.42 -16.46
C ALA A 70 18.09 1.52 -16.34
N ASP A 71 18.22 0.21 -16.57
CA ASP A 71 17.14 -0.77 -16.35
C ASP A 71 16.67 -0.72 -14.88
N VAL A 72 17.61 -0.71 -13.94
CA VAL A 72 17.30 -0.64 -12.50
C VAL A 72 16.63 0.69 -12.13
N ALA A 73 17.10 1.81 -12.69
CA ALA A 73 16.48 3.11 -12.46
C ALA A 73 15.04 3.16 -12.97
N THR A 74 14.77 2.55 -14.13
CA THR A 74 13.43 2.46 -14.72
C THR A 74 12.51 1.62 -13.83
N ALA A 75 12.95 0.42 -13.44
CA ALA A 75 12.19 -0.46 -12.55
C ALA A 75 11.91 0.20 -11.18
N LEU A 76 12.85 0.98 -10.65
CA LEU A 76 12.66 1.71 -9.40
C LEU A 76 11.58 2.80 -9.55
N ALA A 77 11.59 3.55 -10.64
CA ALA A 77 10.57 4.56 -10.93
C ALA A 77 9.18 3.94 -11.07
N GLU A 78 9.07 2.81 -11.78
CA GLU A 78 7.82 2.05 -11.94
C GLU A 78 7.30 1.55 -10.59
N ALA A 79 8.16 0.96 -9.75
CA ALA A 79 7.77 0.49 -8.42
C ALA A 79 7.27 1.62 -7.51
N HIS A 80 7.89 2.81 -7.58
CA HIS A 80 7.39 3.99 -6.86
C HIS A 80 6.04 4.46 -7.39
N ALA A 81 5.86 4.50 -8.72
CA ALA A 81 4.60 4.89 -9.34
C ALA A 81 3.47 3.91 -9.00
N GLU A 82 3.72 2.61 -9.06
CA GLU A 82 2.79 1.56 -8.68
C GLU A 82 2.40 1.69 -7.20
N LYS A 83 3.38 1.88 -6.32
CA LYS A 83 3.11 2.06 -4.89
C LYS A 83 2.24 3.28 -4.63
N ALA A 84 2.54 4.42 -5.25
CA ALA A 84 1.72 5.62 -5.13
C ALA A 84 0.29 5.38 -5.63
N MET A 85 0.14 4.62 -6.72
CA MET A 85 -1.16 4.24 -7.26
C MET A 85 -1.93 3.33 -6.29
N LEU A 86 -1.28 2.32 -5.71
CA LEU A 86 -1.89 1.45 -4.70
C LEU A 86 -2.29 2.21 -3.44
N GLU A 87 -1.43 3.10 -2.93
CA GLU A 87 -1.75 3.94 -1.78
C GLU A 87 -2.94 4.88 -2.07
N SER A 88 -3.02 5.41 -3.29
CA SER A 88 -4.16 6.20 -3.76
C SER A 88 -5.44 5.36 -3.79
N ILE A 89 -5.39 4.14 -4.35
CA ILE A 89 -6.54 3.22 -4.37
C ILE A 89 -6.90 2.77 -2.94
N LEU A 90 -5.94 2.62 -2.04
CA LEU A 90 -6.20 2.27 -0.65
C LEU A 90 -6.86 3.39 0.14
N LYS A 91 -6.41 4.62 -0.03
CA LYS A 91 -7.10 5.80 0.51
C LYS A 91 -8.53 5.89 -0.02
N MET A 92 -8.72 5.49 -1.28
CA MET A 92 -10.04 5.37 -1.91
C MET A 92 -10.91 4.27 -1.26
N LEU A 93 -10.33 3.28 -0.57
CA LEU A 93 -11.04 2.11 -0.01
C LEU A 93 -11.03 1.98 1.54
N ASN A 94 -10.27 2.76 2.31
CA ASN A 94 -9.93 2.62 3.76
C ASN A 94 -11.13 2.74 4.77
N PRO A 95 -11.19 2.12 6.04
CA PRO A 95 -12.10 2.01 7.33
C PRO A 95 -12.49 3.03 8.50
N CYS A 96 -13.77 3.47 8.74
CA CYS A 96 -14.00 4.87 9.23
C CYS A 96 -13.99 5.24 10.72
N ARG A 97 -13.67 6.51 11.09
CA ARG A 97 -13.35 7.08 12.41
C ARG A 97 -14.61 7.49 13.14
N ALA A 98 -15.66 7.95 12.47
CA ALA A 98 -16.89 8.30 13.19
C ALA A 98 -17.86 7.11 13.40
N CYS A 99 -17.38 5.87 13.19
CA CYS A 99 -17.97 4.64 13.78
C CYS A 99 -17.07 3.41 13.66
N TYR A 100 -15.79 3.67 13.60
CA TYR A 100 -14.80 2.65 13.87
C TYR A 100 -14.90 1.38 13.03
N GLY A 101 -15.13 1.46 11.72
CA GLY A 101 -15.10 0.20 10.94
C GLY A 101 -16.33 -0.71 11.10
N GLN A 102 -17.29 -0.34 11.95
CA GLN A 102 -18.41 -1.21 12.34
C GLN A 102 -19.55 -1.15 11.34
N GLY A 103 -19.79 0.07 10.88
CA GLY A 103 -20.85 0.37 9.98
C GLY A 103 -22.18 0.56 10.68
N ASP A 104 -23.22 -0.24 10.41
CA ASP A 104 -24.49 -0.10 11.13
C ASP A 104 -24.42 -0.75 12.52
N ILE A 105 -25.16 -0.16 13.45
CA ILE A 105 -25.18 -0.47 14.87
C ILE A 105 -26.61 -0.86 15.23
N ARG A 106 -26.83 -2.07 15.72
CA ARG A 106 -28.17 -2.53 16.10
C ARG A 106 -28.30 -2.49 17.62
N THR A 107 -29.23 -1.69 18.13
CA THR A 107 -29.46 -1.52 19.56
C THR A 107 -30.77 -2.20 19.96
N HIS A 108 -30.69 -3.11 20.93
CA HIS A 108 -31.85 -3.82 21.47
C HIS A 108 -32.37 -3.11 22.72
N THR A 109 -33.65 -2.78 22.75
CA THR A 109 -34.32 -2.15 23.90
C THR A 109 -35.12 -3.14 24.73
N ASP A 110 -35.56 -4.23 24.12
CA ASP A 110 -36.28 -5.36 24.75
C ASP A 110 -35.92 -6.68 24.01
N GLN A 111 -36.37 -7.83 24.52
CA GLN A 111 -36.28 -9.15 23.87
C GLN A 111 -36.89 -9.17 22.47
N SER A 112 -37.92 -8.36 22.21
CA SER A 112 -38.62 -8.31 20.92
C SER A 112 -38.41 -7.02 20.12
N GLU A 113 -37.86 -5.97 20.73
CA GLU A 113 -37.66 -4.65 20.09
C GLU A 113 -36.18 -4.31 19.86
N SER A 114 -35.88 -3.83 18.66
CA SER A 114 -34.56 -3.31 18.29
C SER A 114 -34.67 -2.16 17.29
N TYR A 115 -33.71 -1.24 17.36
CA TYR A 115 -33.53 -0.17 16.38
C TYR A 115 -32.12 -0.21 15.76
N LEU A 116 -32.01 0.26 14.52
CA LEU A 116 -30.77 0.27 13.74
C LEU A 116 -30.27 1.70 13.59
N THR A 117 -29.02 1.95 13.97
CA THR A 117 -28.35 3.25 13.92
C THR A 117 -27.12 3.16 13.03
N GLN A 118 -27.06 3.97 11.99
CA GLN A 118 -25.90 4.00 11.13
C GLN A 118 -24.79 4.88 11.71
N CYS A 119 -23.56 4.52 11.40
CA CYS A 119 -22.40 5.34 11.62
C CYS A 119 -22.40 6.68 10.88
N GLY A 120 -22.29 7.79 11.61
CA GLY A 120 -22.18 9.14 11.03
C GLY A 120 -20.88 9.42 10.25
N GLY A 121 -19.77 8.74 10.57
CA GLY A 121 -18.49 8.97 9.89
C GLY A 121 -18.28 8.23 8.58
N CYS A 122 -18.76 6.99 8.53
CA CYS A 122 -18.44 5.98 7.50
C CYS A 122 -19.65 5.63 6.66
N GLY A 123 -20.82 6.14 7.07
CA GLY A 123 -22.11 5.81 6.47
C GLY A 123 -22.42 4.33 6.57
N GLY A 124 -22.11 3.70 7.70
CA GLY A 124 -22.55 2.34 7.93
C GLY A 124 -21.72 1.23 7.28
N THR A 125 -20.53 1.46 6.72
CA THR A 125 -19.70 0.43 6.06
C THR A 125 -18.48 -0.04 6.84
N GLY A 126 -18.02 0.79 7.75
CA GLY A 126 -16.74 0.63 8.36
C GLY A 126 -15.54 0.98 7.48
N VAL A 127 -15.60 2.04 6.64
CA VAL A 127 -14.63 2.59 5.62
C VAL A 127 -14.28 4.10 5.87
N TYR A 128 -13.03 4.43 6.31
CA TYR A 128 -12.24 5.61 6.73
C TYR A 128 -11.90 6.46 5.59
N LYS A 129 -12.43 7.65 5.71
CA LYS A 129 -12.10 8.76 4.88
C LYS A 129 -11.20 9.64 5.72
N GLY A 130 -10.00 9.15 6.05
CA GLY A 130 -8.96 9.97 6.66
C GLY A 130 -8.24 10.79 5.62
N ASP A 131 -7.88 12.02 5.96
CA ASP A 131 -6.98 12.83 5.15
C ASP A 131 -5.60 12.15 5.08
N ALA A 132 -4.99 12.26 3.89
CA ALA A 132 -3.80 11.59 3.38
C ALA A 132 -2.67 11.21 4.36
#